data_AF-A0A2V0QIT1-F1
#
_entry.id   AF-A0A2V0QIT1-F1
#
_cell.length_a   1.000
_cell.length_b   1.000
_cell.length_c   1.000
_cell.angle_alpha   90.00
_cell.angle_beta   90.00
_cell.angle_gamma   90.00
#
_symmetry.space_group_name_H-M   'P 1'
#
loop_
_entity.id
_entity.type
_entity.pdbx_description
1 polymer ?
#
loop_
_entity_poly.entity_id
_entity_poly.type
_entity_poly.pdbx_seq_one_letter_code
_entity_poly.pdbx_strand_id
1 'polypeptide(L)'
;MRYMTIRKFASESGYSEDAIRSKIRDGIWRLGEIWYRAPDGRTLIDMEGYESWVETGGEFGRSPIRASKSRSCIGASGAASASRSSPPPLI
;
A
#
# COMPACT_ATOMS: atom_id res chain seq x y z
N MET A 1 -15.50 9.12 -26.20
CA MET A 1 -16.28 9.40 -24.97
C MET A 1 -15.30 9.74 -23.88
N ARG A 2 -15.46 10.87 -23.21
CA ARG A 2 -14.50 11.38 -22.23
C ARG A 2 -14.64 10.72 -20.85
N TYR A 3 -15.87 10.35 -20.48
CA TYR A 3 -16.19 9.70 -19.22
C TYR A 3 -16.59 8.23 -19.41
N MET A 4 -16.07 7.35 -18.56
CA MET A 4 -16.38 5.92 -18.57
C MET A 4 -16.64 5.38 -17.17
N THR A 5 -17.42 4.30 -17.07
CA THR A 5 -17.61 3.60 -15.80
C THR A 5 -16.35 2.83 -15.41
N ILE A 6 -16.18 2.58 -14.11
CA ILE A 6 -15.05 1.79 -13.57
C ILE A 6 -14.89 0.47 -14.32
N ARG A 7 -15.99 -0.25 -14.56
CA ARG A 7 -15.96 -1.55 -15.26
C ARG A 7 -15.40 -1.45 -16.67
N LYS A 8 -15.80 -0.42 -17.42
CA LYS A 8 -15.31 -0.23 -18.80
C LYS A 8 -13.85 0.19 -18.80
N PHE A 9 -13.50 1.14 -17.94
CA PHE A 9 -12.12 1.60 -17.77
C PHE A 9 -11.19 0.46 -17.33
N ALA A 10 -11.64 -0.42 -16.44
CA ALA A 10 -10.91 -1.62 -16.03
C ALA A 10 -10.58 -2.54 -17.21
N SER A 11 -11.54 -2.76 -18.11
CA SER A 11 -11.33 -3.57 -19.32
C SER A 11 -10.37 -2.93 -20.32
N GLU A 12 -10.39 -1.61 -20.50
CA GLU A 12 -9.52 -0.93 -21.48
C GLU A 12 -8.11 -0.67 -20.94
N SER A 13 -7.98 -0.25 -19.69
CA SER A 13 -6.68 0.07 -19.08
C SER A 13 -5.93 -1.14 -18.52
N GLY A 14 -6.62 -2.28 -18.33
CA GLY A 14 -6.08 -3.47 -17.68
C GLY A 14 -6.00 -3.39 -16.15
N TYR A 15 -6.50 -2.31 -15.54
CA TYR A 15 -6.62 -2.21 -14.08
C TYR A 15 -7.79 -3.05 -13.57
N SER A 16 -7.63 -3.63 -12.37
CA SER A 16 -8.77 -4.22 -11.66
C SER A 16 -9.69 -3.13 -11.08
N GLU A 17 -10.99 -3.40 -11.05
CA GLU A 17 -11.99 -2.50 -10.47
C GLU A 17 -11.68 -2.15 -9.00
N ASP A 18 -11.13 -3.11 -8.26
CA ASP A 18 -10.70 -2.93 -6.87
C ASP A 18 -9.49 -1.98 -6.74
N ALA A 19 -8.53 -2.06 -7.67
CA ALA A 19 -7.38 -1.17 -7.68
C ALA A 19 -7.80 0.28 -7.92
N ILE A 20 -8.75 0.49 -8.84
CA ILE A 20 -9.34 1.80 -9.13
C ILE A 20 -10.05 2.36 -7.88
N ARG A 21 -10.91 1.55 -7.25
CA ARG A 21 -11.60 1.93 -6.00
C ARG A 21 -10.62 2.23 -4.86
N SER A 22 -9.54 1.47 -4.77
CA SER A 22 -8.49 1.68 -3.79
C SER A 22 -7.77 3.01 -4.03
N LYS A 23 -7.42 3.36 -5.27
CA LYS A 23 -6.82 4.68 -5.59
C LYS A 23 -7.74 5.86 -5.28
N ILE A 24 -9.05 5.69 -5.48
CA ILE A 24 -10.06 6.69 -5.10
C ILE A 24 -10.14 6.82 -3.58
N ARG A 25 -10.16 5.69 -2.86
CA ARG A 25 -10.22 5.66 -1.38
C ARG A 25 -8.97 6.25 -0.73
N ASP A 26 -7.80 5.95 -1.29
CA ASP A 26 -6.51 6.42 -0.82
C ASP A 26 -6.30 7.93 -1.12
N GLY A 27 -7.17 8.53 -1.94
CA GLY A 27 -7.11 9.94 -2.30
C GLY A 27 -6.07 10.26 -3.38
N ILE A 28 -5.44 9.24 -3.96
CA ILE A 28 -4.52 9.37 -5.10
C ILE A 28 -5.25 9.99 -6.29
N TRP A 29 -6.50 9.57 -6.51
CA TRP A 29 -7.35 10.15 -7.54
C TRP A 29 -8.30 11.18 -6.95
N ARG A 30 -8.15 12.44 -7.35
CA ARG A 30 -8.98 13.56 -6.87
C ARG A 30 -10.33 13.62 -7.61
N LEU A 31 -11.38 13.86 -6.82
CA LEU A 31 -12.72 14.11 -7.33
C LEU A 31 -12.71 15.41 -8.12
N GLY A 32 -13.17 15.38 -9.38
CA GLY A 32 -13.19 16.56 -10.23
C GLY A 32 -11.98 16.69 -11.16
N GLU A 33 -10.96 15.83 -11.01
CA GLU A 33 -9.81 15.75 -11.92
C GLU A 33 -9.83 14.42 -12.70
N ILE A 34 -9.71 13.29 -11.99
CA ILE A 34 -9.59 11.95 -12.62
C ILE A 34 -10.91 11.18 -12.54
N TRP A 35 -11.72 11.44 -11.51
CA TRP A 35 -13.01 10.78 -11.33
C TRP A 35 -14.11 11.75 -10.92
N TYR A 36 -15.34 11.40 -11.28
CA TYR A 36 -16.54 12.17 -11.03
C TYR A 36 -17.64 11.28 -10.46
N ARG A 37 -18.49 11.85 -9.62
CA ARG A 37 -19.71 11.19 -9.13
C ARG A 37 -20.87 11.61 -10.01
N ALA A 38 -21.43 10.66 -10.75
CA ALA A 38 -22.64 10.84 -11.52
C ALA A 38 -23.82 11.16 -10.58
N PRO A 39 -24.85 11.87 -11.07
CA PRO A 39 -26.07 12.13 -10.29
C PRO A 39 -26.78 10.83 -9.88
N ASP A 40 -26.57 9.74 -10.62
CA ASP A 40 -27.10 8.41 -10.35
C ASP A 40 -26.35 7.65 -9.23
N GLY A 41 -25.36 8.30 -8.59
CA GLY A 41 -24.51 7.69 -7.56
C GLY A 41 -23.39 6.80 -8.09
N ARG A 42 -23.20 6.72 -9.41
CA ARG A 42 -22.14 5.94 -10.05
C ARG A 42 -20.83 6.73 -10.13
N THR A 43 -19.71 6.02 -10.07
CA THR A 43 -18.39 6.61 -10.32
C THR A 43 -18.05 6.54 -11.81
N LEU A 44 -17.68 7.70 -12.34
CA LEU A 44 -17.16 7.87 -13.69
C LEU A 44 -15.68 8.24 -13.61
N ILE A 45 -14.89 7.72 -14.52
CA ILE A 45 -13.48 8.03 -14.72
C ILE A 45 -13.38 8.90 -15.98
N ASP A 46 -12.67 10.01 -15.87
CA ASP A 46 -12.31 10.86 -17.00
C ASP A 46 -10.98 10.37 -17.58
N MET A 47 -10.98 10.00 -18.86
CA MET A 47 -9.77 9.46 -19.50
C MET A 47 -8.70 10.53 -19.68
N GLU A 48 -9.07 11.78 -19.96
CA GLU A 48 -8.14 12.88 -20.21
C GLU A 48 -7.41 13.27 -18.90
N GLY A 49 -8.15 13.32 -17.79
CA GLY A 49 -7.60 13.53 -16.45
C GLY A 49 -6.69 12.38 -16.03
N TYR A 50 -7.03 11.14 -16.38
CA TYR A 50 -6.15 9.99 -16.18
C TYR A 50 -4.86 10.09 -17.02
N GLU A 51 -4.95 10.41 -18.31
CA GLU A 51 -3.79 10.57 -19.20
C GLU A 51 -2.86 11.68 -18.70
N SER A 52 -3.42 12.83 -18.32
CA SER A 52 -2.67 13.92 -17.72
C SER A 52 -1.97 13.51 -16.41
N TRP A 53 -2.64 12.72 -15.56
CA TRP A 53 -2.04 12.17 -14.33
C TRP A 53 -0.90 11.19 -14.61
N VAL A 54 -1.04 10.35 -15.65
CA VAL A 54 0.03 9.44 -16.09
C VAL A 54 1.23 10.22 -16.62
N GLU A 55 0.98 11.22 -17.47
CA GLU A 55 2.02 12.05 -18.09
C GLU A 55 2.76 12.93 -17.08
N THR A 56 2.05 13.43 -16.06
CA THR A 56 2.64 14.22 -14.96
C THR A 56 3.55 13.38 -14.06
N GLY A 57 3.66 12.07 -14.29
CA GLY A 57 4.65 11.21 -13.65
C GLY A 57 4.13 10.34 -12.52
N GLY A 58 2.82 10.04 -12.49
CA GLY A 58 2.26 9.04 -11.58
C GLY A 58 2.78 9.19 -10.14
N GLU A 59 2.76 10.43 -9.65
CA GLU A 59 3.51 10.93 -8.48
C GLU A 59 2.99 10.39 -7.13
N PHE A 60 2.79 9.07 -6.99
CA PHE A 60 2.71 8.40 -5.70
C PHE A 60 3.39 7.02 -5.74
N GLY A 61 4.49 6.92 -6.49
CA GLY A 61 5.49 5.85 -6.34
C GLY A 61 6.24 5.95 -5.02
N ARG A 62 5.52 5.95 -3.90
CA ARG A 62 6.01 5.71 -2.52
C ARG A 62 4.81 5.60 -1.59
N SER A 63 3.93 4.60 -1.80
CA SER A 63 3.28 4.04 -0.61
C SER A 63 4.42 3.57 0.31
N PRO A 64 4.55 4.08 1.55
CA PRO A 64 5.50 3.50 2.47
C PRO A 64 5.13 2.03 2.56
N ILE A 65 6.10 1.16 2.27
CA ILE A 65 6.02 -0.28 2.46
C ILE A 65 5.18 -0.50 3.71
N ARG A 66 3.96 -1.05 3.54
CA ARG A 66 3.16 -1.48 4.69
C ARG A 66 4.05 -2.50 5.36
N ALA A 67 4.75 -2.08 6.40
CA ALA A 67 5.65 -2.94 7.14
C ALA A 67 4.77 -4.09 7.62
N SER A 68 4.93 -5.26 6.98
CA SER A 68 4.38 -6.50 7.49
C SER A 68 4.97 -6.65 8.87
N LYS A 69 4.16 -6.34 9.89
CA LYS A 69 4.48 -6.61 11.29
C LYS A 69 4.53 -8.12 11.46
N SER A 70 5.65 -8.73 11.09
CA SER A 70 6.01 -10.06 11.54
C SER A 70 6.39 -9.93 13.01
N ARG A 71 5.46 -10.29 13.89
CA ARG A 71 5.76 -10.51 15.31
C ARG A 71 6.56 -11.81 15.39
N SER A 72 7.87 -11.76 15.41
CA SER A 72 8.66 -12.93 15.84
C SER A 72 10.06 -12.51 16.27
N CYS A 73 10.26 -12.42 17.58
CA CYS A 73 11.41 -12.95 18.34
C CYS A 73 11.53 -12.23 19.69
N ILE A 74 11.27 -12.94 20.80
CA ILE A 74 11.83 -12.74 22.16
C ILE A 74 11.06 -13.70 23.08
N GLY A 75 11.67 -14.60 23.83
CA GLY A 75 13.09 -14.90 23.97
C GLY A 75 13.27 -16.22 24.73
N ALA A 76 14.45 -16.81 24.54
CA ALA A 76 14.98 -17.83 25.43
C ALA A 76 16.51 -17.80 25.30
N SER A 77 17.17 -16.96 26.10
CA SER A 77 18.60 -17.12 26.35
C SER A 77 18.74 -17.90 27.65
N GLY A 78 18.77 -19.23 27.52
CA GLY A 78 19.19 -20.13 28.58
C GLY A 78 20.48 -20.82 28.16
N ALA A 79 21.59 -20.51 28.83
CA ALA A 79 22.71 -21.43 29.06
C ALA A 79 23.75 -20.74 29.96
N ALA A 80 23.71 -21.08 31.25
CA ALA A 80 24.79 -20.84 32.18
C ALA A 80 25.99 -21.74 31.82
N SER A 81 27.21 -21.21 31.88
CA SER A 81 28.42 -22.02 31.97
C SER A 81 29.32 -21.44 33.05
N ALA A 82 29.41 -22.18 34.15
CA ALA A 82 30.19 -21.87 35.33
C ALA A 82 31.69 -22.02 35.05
N SER A 83 32.47 -20.96 35.29
CA SER A 83 33.92 -21.02 35.35
C SER A 83 34.36 -21.68 36.65
N ARG A 84 34.82 -22.94 36.56
CA ARG A 84 35.52 -23.64 37.64
C ARG A 84 36.96 -23.12 37.67
N SER A 85 37.36 -22.37 38.71
CA SER A 85 38.78 -22.23 39.10
C SER A 85 38.91 -21.48 40.44
N SER A 86 39.15 -22.22 41.53
CA SER A 86 40.14 -21.94 42.59
C SER A 86 39.95 -22.89 43.79
N PRO A 87 41.00 -23.54 44.31
CA PRO A 87 40.92 -24.38 45.50
C PRO A 87 40.90 -23.55 46.80
N PRO A 88 40.36 -24.10 47.92
CA PRO A 88 40.32 -23.40 49.21
C PRO A 88 41.70 -23.36 49.89
N PRO A 89 42.08 -22.25 50.57
CA PRO A 89 43.29 -22.22 51.38
C PRO A 89 43.09 -22.89 52.75
N LEU A 90 44.15 -23.56 53.22
CA LEU A 90 44.31 -24.18 54.53
C LEU A 90 44.70 -23.12 55.57
N ILE A 91 43.88 -22.87 56.60
CA ILE A 91 44.27 -22.62 57.99
C ILE A 91 43.10 -22.93 58.93
#